data_AF-A0A4P5VYR2-F1
#
_entry.id   AF-A0A4P5VYR2-F1
#
_cell.length_a   1.000
_cell.length_b   1.000
_cell.length_c   1.000
_cell.angle_alpha   90.00
_cell.angle_beta   90.00
_cell.angle_gamma   90.00
#
_symmetry.space_group_name_H-M   'P 1'
#
loop_
_entity.id
_entity.type
_entity.pdbx_description
1 polymer ?
#
loop_
_entity_poly.entity_id
_entity_poly.type
_entity_poly.pdbx_seq_one_letter_code
_entity_poly.pdbx_strand_id
1 'polypeptide(L)'
;MDFLAIEPVTVASDVPDLVLDWAEVATDGFGHPFTKSSVTQLLLARFDESPELLSSAVLDLEGLAEETWTMDLGGSSWANLGALRGETEFLGVYPGSTWVMMLRAEDSMNPAPYLLTRLEGSP
;
A
#
# COMPACT_ATOMS: atom_id res chain seq x y z
N MET A 1 6.54 -11.21 8.73
CA MET A 1 5.80 -11.05 7.47
C MET A 1 6.82 -11.25 6.37
N ASP A 2 6.61 -12.23 5.49
CA ASP A 2 7.51 -12.46 4.35
C ASP A 2 7.00 -11.63 3.16
N PHE A 3 7.70 -10.55 2.84
CA PHE A 3 7.32 -9.63 1.76
C PHE A 3 7.38 -10.29 0.37
N LEU A 4 8.19 -11.34 0.22
CA LEU A 4 8.29 -12.10 -1.03
C LEU A 4 7.13 -13.08 -1.23
N ALA A 5 6.46 -13.47 -0.15
CA ALA A 5 5.29 -14.33 -0.20
C ALA A 5 4.00 -13.58 -0.57
N ILE A 6 4.05 -12.25 -0.68
CA ILE A 6 2.90 -11.41 -1.04
C ILE A 6 2.77 -11.41 -2.56
N GLU A 7 1.70 -12.01 -3.07
CA GLU A 7 1.35 -11.92 -4.48
C GLU A 7 1.02 -10.46 -4.84
N PRO A 8 1.68 -9.89 -5.87
CA PRO A 8 1.39 -8.52 -6.29
C PRO A 8 0.01 -8.42 -6.92
N VAL A 9 -0.68 -7.33 -6.62
CA VAL A 9 -1.93 -6.94 -7.28
C VAL A 9 -1.56 -6.18 -8.55
N THR A 10 -1.90 -6.77 -9.69
CA THR A 10 -1.72 -6.11 -10.99
C THR A 10 -2.76 -5.01 -11.18
N VAL A 11 -2.31 -3.82 -11.56
CA VAL A 11 -3.14 -2.64 -11.82
C VAL A 11 -2.84 -2.07 -13.20
N ALA A 12 -3.76 -1.29 -13.77
CA ALA A 12 -3.50 -0.61 -15.03
C ALA A 12 -2.37 0.42 -14.85
N SER A 13 -1.36 0.36 -15.73
CA SER A 13 -0.23 1.28 -15.63
C SER A 13 -0.60 2.72 -15.96
N ASP A 14 0.08 3.67 -15.32
CA ASP A 14 -0.04 5.11 -15.59
C ASP A 14 -1.48 5.66 -15.45
N VAL A 15 -2.30 5.00 -14.63
CA VAL A 15 -3.66 5.47 -14.29
C VAL A 15 -3.63 6.08 -12.89
N PRO A 16 -3.60 7.43 -12.77
CA PRO A 16 -3.56 8.07 -11.46
C PRO A 16 -4.87 7.88 -10.69
N ASP A 17 -6.02 7.86 -11.37
CA ASP A 17 -7.36 7.74 -10.75
C ASP A 17 -7.79 6.29 -10.49
N LEU A 18 -6.85 5.39 -10.21
CA LEU A 18 -7.16 3.99 -9.92
C LEU A 18 -7.95 3.88 -8.61
N VAL A 19 -9.05 3.13 -8.63
CA VAL A 19 -9.81 2.83 -7.43
C VAL A 19 -9.36 1.49 -6.87
N LEU A 20 -8.87 1.50 -5.63
CA LEU A 20 -8.61 0.30 -4.84
C LEU A 20 -9.82 0.03 -3.96
N ASP A 21 -10.34 -1.20 -4.01
CA ASP A 21 -11.47 -1.64 -3.20
C ASP A 21 -11.06 -2.89 -2.40
N TRP A 22 -11.18 -2.81 -1.08
CA TRP A 22 -10.94 -3.92 -0.16
C TRP A 22 -12.19 -4.28 0.64
N ALA A 23 -13.38 -3.95 0.14
CA ALA A 23 -14.65 -4.31 0.74
C ALA A 23 -14.85 -5.82 0.87
N GLU A 24 -14.15 -6.64 0.10
CA GLU A 24 -14.22 -8.11 0.19
C GLU A 24 -13.09 -8.73 1.02
N VAL A 25 -12.16 -7.94 1.54
CA VAL A 25 -11.09 -8.45 2.42
C VAL A 25 -11.70 -8.89 3.74
N ALA A 26 -11.54 -10.18 4.05
CA ALA A 26 -12.06 -10.82 5.25
C ALA A 26 -11.00 -11.03 6.34
N THR A 27 -9.72 -11.11 5.96
CA THR A 27 -8.62 -11.46 6.84
C THR A 27 -7.46 -10.47 6.65
N ASP A 28 -6.88 -10.02 7.77
CA ASP A 28 -5.75 -9.10 7.79
C ASP A 28 -4.41 -9.84 7.59
N GLY A 29 -3.31 -9.08 7.50
CA GLY A 29 -1.96 -9.62 7.33
C GLY A 29 -1.44 -10.44 8.53
N PHE A 30 -2.19 -10.50 9.64
CA PHE A 30 -1.89 -11.29 10.83
C PHE A 30 -2.78 -12.53 10.99
N GLY A 31 -3.72 -12.74 10.06
CA GLY A 31 -4.67 -13.86 10.12
C GLY A 31 -5.90 -13.58 10.98
N HIS A 32 -6.15 -12.34 11.40
CA HIS A 32 -7.33 -11.95 12.16
C HIS A 32 -8.47 -11.46 11.23
N PRO A 33 -9.73 -11.43 11.72
CA PRO A 33 -10.83 -10.80 10.98
C PRO A 33 -10.53 -9.34 10.66
N PHE A 34 -10.61 -8.99 9.38
CA PHE A 34 -10.32 -7.65 8.90
C PHE A 34 -11.47 -6.68 9.26
N THR A 35 -11.17 -5.69 10.10
CA THR A 35 -12.15 -4.68 10.52
C THR A 35 -12.00 -3.43 9.65
N LYS A 36 -12.80 -3.33 8.59
CA LYS A 36 -12.71 -2.26 7.58
C LYS A 36 -12.79 -0.85 8.18
N SER A 37 -13.69 -0.65 9.14
CA SER A 37 -13.87 0.62 9.84
C SER A 37 -12.67 1.04 10.70
N SER A 38 -11.74 0.13 10.98
CA SER A 38 -10.50 0.44 11.69
C SER A 38 -9.43 0.98 10.77
N VAL A 39 -9.59 0.89 9.44
CA VAL A 39 -8.64 1.47 8.49
C VAL A 39 -8.95 2.94 8.30
N THR A 40 -8.06 3.80 8.76
CA THR A 40 -8.22 5.26 8.65
C THR A 40 -7.23 5.88 7.70
N GLN A 41 -6.16 5.17 7.31
CA GLN A 41 -5.13 5.72 6.45
C GLN A 41 -4.62 4.71 5.43
N LEU A 42 -4.39 5.19 4.21
CA LEU A 42 -3.63 4.53 3.16
C LEU A 42 -2.27 5.22 3.02
N LEU A 43 -1.22 4.41 2.94
CA LEU A 43 0.12 4.83 2.54
C LEU A 43 0.53 4.03 1.31
N LEU A 44 0.92 4.72 0.24
CA LEU A 44 1.53 4.15 -0.94
C LEU A 44 2.99 4.60 -0.98
N ALA A 45 3.90 3.65 -1.13
CA ALA A 45 5.33 3.91 -1.22
C ALA A 45 5.88 3.31 -2.52
N ARG A 46 6.77 4.06 -3.17
CA ARG A 46 7.53 3.64 -4.34
C ARG A 46 8.98 3.41 -3.94
N PHE A 47 9.55 2.33 -4.44
CA PHE A 47 10.93 1.93 -4.23
C PHE A 47 11.58 1.64 -5.58
N ASP A 48 12.85 1.98 -5.71
CA ASP A 48 13.67 1.57 -6.85
C ASP A 48 14.34 0.21 -6.60
N GLU A 49 14.41 -0.23 -5.35
CA GLU A 49 14.91 -1.54 -4.95
C GLU A 49 13.96 -2.68 -5.35
N SER A 50 14.57 -3.85 -5.56
CA SER A 50 13.83 -5.07 -5.82
C SER A 50 13.12 -5.57 -4.54
N PRO A 51 12.02 -6.33 -4.67
CA PRO A 51 11.32 -6.89 -3.53
C PRO A 51 12.20 -7.73 -2.59
N GLU A 52 13.24 -8.39 -3.12
CA GLU A 52 14.18 -9.18 -2.34
C GLU A 52 14.99 -8.32 -1.38
N LEU A 53 15.44 -7.15 -1.83
CA LEU A 53 16.18 -6.21 -0.98
C LEU A 53 15.26 -5.62 0.09
N LEU A 54 14.05 -5.21 -0.28
CA LEU A 54 13.05 -4.68 0.65
C LEU A 54 12.66 -5.69 1.73
N SER A 55 12.59 -6.99 1.39
CA SER A 55 12.28 -8.07 2.34
C SER A 55 13.29 -8.15 3.49
N SER A 56 14.55 -7.83 3.24
CA SER A 56 15.62 -7.84 4.25
C SER A 56 15.60 -6.60 5.15
N ALA A 57 14.90 -5.54 4.72
CA ALA A 57 14.82 -4.24 5.40
C ALA A 57 13.36 -3.85 5.74
N VAL A 58 12.49 -4.84 5.96
CA VAL A 58 11.04 -4.61 6.16
C VAL A 58 10.69 -3.64 7.29
N LEU A 59 11.57 -3.49 8.28
CA LEU A 59 11.41 -2.58 9.41
C LEU A 59 11.76 -1.11 9.07
N ASP A 60 12.45 -0.88 7.95
CA ASP A 60 12.96 0.42 7.52
C ASP A 60 12.38 0.83 6.14
N LEU A 61 11.27 0.20 5.72
CA LEU A 61 10.64 0.49 4.42
C LEU A 61 10.27 1.97 4.26
N GLU A 62 9.93 2.67 5.33
CA GLU A 62 9.64 4.10 5.22
C GLU A 62 10.89 4.93 4.91
N GLY A 63 12.06 4.54 5.42
CA GLY A 63 13.33 5.21 5.17
C GLY A 63 13.93 4.89 3.79
N LEU A 64 13.51 3.79 3.18
CA LEU A 64 13.95 3.35 1.85
C LEU A 64 13.00 3.80 0.73
N ALA A 65 11.83 4.35 1.07
CA ALA A 65 10.89 4.80 0.05
C ALA A 65 11.45 6.03 -0.67
N GLU A 66 11.54 5.94 -2.00
CA GLU A 66 11.91 7.08 -2.85
C GLU A 66 10.81 8.13 -2.83
N GLU A 67 9.56 7.68 -2.90
CA GLU A 67 8.39 8.54 -2.82
C GLU A 67 7.30 7.89 -1.98
N THR A 68 6.56 8.74 -1.27
CA THR A 68 5.42 8.32 -0.46
C THR A 68 4.23 9.22 -0.71
N TRP A 69 3.05 8.58 -0.73
CA TRP A 69 1.77 9.26 -0.80
C TRP A 69 0.81 8.70 0.23
N THR A 70 -0.02 9.58 0.79
CA THR A 70 -0.97 9.25 1.84
C THR A 70 -2.37 9.71 1.50
N MET A 71 -3.36 9.02 2.06
CA MET A 71 -4.76 9.41 2.03
C MET A 71 -5.42 9.04 3.36
N ASP A 72 -6.21 9.97 3.90
CA ASP A 72 -7.18 9.67 4.96
C ASP A 72 -8.41 9.00 4.34
N LEU A 73 -8.75 7.83 4.88
CA LEU A 73 -9.85 7.00 4.41
C LEU A 73 -11.12 7.21 5.21
N GLY A 74 -11.04 7.78 6.42
CA GLY A 74 -12.18 7.97 7.31
C GLY A 74 -12.98 6.71 7.61
N GLY A 75 -12.36 5.52 7.59
CA GLY A 75 -13.04 4.23 7.75
C GLY A 75 -13.65 3.66 6.48
N SER A 76 -13.35 4.23 5.31
CA SER A 76 -13.82 3.71 4.01
C SER A 76 -13.17 2.38 3.67
N SER A 77 -13.85 1.59 2.83
CA SER A 77 -13.33 0.31 2.31
C SER A 77 -12.73 0.42 0.91
N TRP A 78 -12.52 1.65 0.43
CA TRP A 78 -12.00 1.94 -0.90
C TRP A 78 -11.21 3.26 -0.88
N ALA A 79 -10.35 3.45 -1.87
CA ALA A 79 -9.57 4.66 -2.10
C ALA A 79 -9.47 4.96 -3.60
N ASN A 80 -9.56 6.24 -3.98
CA ASN A 80 -9.13 6.70 -5.30
C ASN A 80 -7.69 7.21 -5.20
N LEU A 81 -6.76 6.55 -5.89
CA LEU A 81 -5.34 6.92 -5.85
C LEU A 81 -5.08 8.33 -6.41
N GLY A 82 -5.96 8.90 -7.22
CA GLY A 82 -5.80 10.26 -7.75
C GLY A 82 -5.96 11.35 -6.69
N ALA A 83 -6.50 11.01 -5.51
CA ALA A 83 -6.60 11.91 -4.37
C ALA A 83 -5.51 11.68 -3.29
N LEU A 84 -4.50 10.87 -3.63
CA LEU A 84 -3.29 10.72 -2.84
C LEU A 84 -2.54 12.06 -2.66
N ARG A 85 -1.88 12.21 -1.51
CA ARG A 85 -1.07 13.39 -1.18
C ARG A 85 0.35 12.97 -0.85
N GLY A 86 1.32 13.48 -1.59
CA GLY A 86 2.75 13.28 -1.37
C GLY A 86 3.52 14.58 -1.65
N GLU A 87 4.85 14.49 -1.65
CA GLU A 87 5.70 15.61 -2.09
C GLU A 87 5.53 15.92 -3.59
N THR A 88 5.20 14.89 -4.36
CA THR A 88 4.94 14.90 -5.80
C THR A 88 3.49 14.51 -6.10
N GLU A 89 3.02 14.85 -7.30
CA GLU A 89 1.74 14.35 -7.82
C GLU A 89 1.85 12.86 -8.11
N PHE A 90 0.84 12.07 -7.71
CA PHE A 90 0.78 10.66 -8.05
C PHE A 90 0.36 10.50 -9.52
N LEU A 91 1.24 9.93 -10.34
CA LEU A 91 1.02 9.79 -11.79
C LEU A 91 0.53 8.39 -12.20
N GLY A 92 0.37 7.48 -11.25
CA GLY A 92 0.02 6.08 -11.50
C GLY A 92 1.14 5.12 -11.11
N VAL A 93 0.80 3.83 -11.11
CA VAL A 93 1.75 2.73 -10.90
C VAL A 93 2.37 2.38 -12.24
N TYR A 94 3.70 2.33 -12.34
CA TYR A 94 4.41 1.98 -13.58
C TYR A 94 5.38 0.81 -13.38
N PRO A 95 5.68 0.05 -14.45
CA PRO A 95 6.61 -1.06 -14.38
C PRO A 95 8.04 -0.58 -14.11
N GLY A 96 8.83 -1.41 -13.43
CA GLY A 96 10.24 -1.15 -13.14
C GLY A 96 10.53 -0.55 -11.76
N SER A 97 9.50 -0.17 -11.00
CA SER A 97 9.61 0.16 -9.57
C SER A 97 8.85 -0.87 -8.74
N THR A 98 9.22 -1.00 -7.47
CA THR A 98 8.44 -1.77 -6.49
C THR A 98 7.47 -0.83 -5.78
N TRP A 99 6.18 -1.16 -5.83
CA TRP A 99 5.13 -0.37 -5.18
C TRP A 99 4.55 -1.14 -4.01
N VAL A 100 4.41 -0.47 -2.87
CA VAL A 100 3.87 -1.06 -1.65
C VAL A 100 2.72 -0.21 -1.14
N MET A 101 1.55 -0.84 -1.02
CA MET A 101 0.40 -0.26 -0.36
C MET A 101 0.29 -0.79 1.06
N MET A 102 0.03 0.11 2.00
CA MET A 102 -0.22 -0.19 3.40
C MET A 102 -1.53 0.45 3.86
N LEU A 103 -2.39 -0.35 4.50
CA LEU A 103 -3.60 0.11 5.19
C LEU A 103 -3.36 0.12 6.70
N ARG A 104 -3.62 1.25 7.35
CA ARG A 104 -3.28 1.50 8.76
C ARG A 104 -4.46 2.09 9.54
N ALA A 105 -4.39 1.95 10.87
CA ALA A 105 -5.12 2.79 11.82
C ALA A 105 -4.15 3.83 12.38
N GLU A 106 -4.54 5.11 12.29
CA GLU A 106 -3.80 6.24 12.84
C GLU A 106 -3.61 6.13 14.37
N ASP A 107 -4.63 5.64 15.08
CA ASP A 107 -4.64 5.55 16.55
C ASP A 107 -4.26 4.17 17.12
N SER A 108 -3.62 3.30 16.32
CA SER A 108 -3.26 1.97 16.83
C SER A 108 -1.95 1.98 17.63
N MET A 109 -1.97 1.34 18.81
CA MET A 109 -0.75 1.09 19.60
C MET A 109 0.25 0.17 18.89
N ASN A 110 -0.19 -0.54 17.84
CA ASN A 110 0.65 -1.39 17.03
C ASN A 110 0.90 -0.70 15.68
N PRO A 111 2.11 -0.17 15.43
CA PRO A 111 2.41 0.58 14.20
C PRO A 111 2.41 -0.30 12.93
N ALA A 112 2.19 -1.61 13.06
CA ALA A 112 2.16 -2.51 11.93
C ALA A 112 0.86 -2.34 11.11
N PRO A 113 0.94 -2.32 9.77
CA PRO A 113 -0.24 -2.18 8.92
C PRO A 113 -1.17 -3.39 9.04
N TYR A 114 -2.48 -3.16 8.96
CA TYR A 114 -3.48 -4.23 8.89
C TYR A 114 -3.37 -5.01 7.59
N LEU A 115 -3.10 -4.30 6.50
CA LEU A 115 -2.90 -4.90 5.19
C LEU A 115 -1.65 -4.30 4.58
N LEU A 116 -0.80 -5.16 4.04
CA LEU A 116 0.33 -4.79 3.22
C LEU A 116 0.22 -5.59 1.93
N THR A 117 0.26 -4.92 0.79
CA THR A 117 0.28 -5.57 -0.51
C THR A 117 1.24 -4.86 -1.47
N ARG A 118 1.66 -5.58 -2.49
CA ARG A 118 2.46 -5.03 -3.60
C ARG A 118 1.54 -4.66 -4.75
N LEU A 119 1.84 -3.54 -5.41
CA LEU A 119 1.20 -3.18 -6.68
C LEU A 119 2.20 -3.38 -7.83
N GLU A 120 1.70 -3.80 -8.97
CA GLU A 120 2.50 -3.93 -10.20
C GLU A 120 1.72 -3.39 -11.39
N GLY A 121 2.33 -2.47 -12.13
CA GLY A 121 1.74 -1.93 -13.35
C GLY A 121 1.73 -2.99 -14.45
N SER A 122 0.56 -3.24 -15.04
CA SER A 122 0.44 -4.12 -16.20
C SER A 122 1.12 -3.47 -17.41
N PRO A 123 1.92 -4.21 -18.19
CA PRO A 123 2.48 -3.70 -19.45
C PRO A 123 1.41 -3.33 -20.49
#